data_AF-A0AAX3BGI9-F1
#
_entry.id   AF-A0AAX3BGI9-F1
#
_cell.length_a   1.000
_cell.length_b   1.000
_cell.length_c   1.000
_cell.angle_alpha   90.00
_cell.angle_beta   90.00
_cell.angle_gamma   90.00
#
_symmetry.space_group_name_H-M   'P 1'
#
loop_
_entity.id
_entity.type
_entity.pdbx_description
1 polymer ?
#
loop_
_entity_poly.entity_id
_entity_poly.type
_entity_poly.pdbx_seq_one_letter_code
_entity_poly.pdbx_strand_id
1 'polypeptide(L)'
;MNQGYVDIRNVNKEAEVLKELYEIKISYANISRISQVGIEEIQKWRSRPLMEEYAVVFLDAMVFPIKRDRVENESIYVAIGITPEGRRRF
;
A
#
# COMPACT_ATOMS: atom_id res chain seq x y z
N MET A 1 -7.28 -23.60 -4.33
CA MET A 1 -7.43 -22.21 -4.80
C MET A 1 -6.38 -21.37 -4.08
N ASN A 2 -5.23 -21.14 -4.71
CA ASN A 2 -4.13 -20.34 -4.14
C ASN A 2 -4.39 -18.87 -4.43
N GLN A 3 -4.90 -18.13 -3.44
CA GLN A 3 -4.94 -16.68 -3.49
C GLN A 3 -3.50 -16.17 -3.37
N GLY A 4 -2.97 -15.52 -4.41
CA GLY A 4 -1.62 -14.95 -4.42
C GLY A 4 -1.46 -13.89 -3.33
N TYR A 5 -0.89 -14.27 -2.20
CA TYR A 5 -0.51 -13.34 -1.12
C TYR A 5 0.79 -12.63 -1.51
N VAL A 6 0.67 -11.38 -1.95
CA VAL A 6 1.79 -10.46 -2.12
C VAL A 6 2.11 -9.87 -0.75
N ASP A 7 3.24 -10.28 -0.18
CA ASP A 7 3.76 -9.65 1.03
C ASP A 7 4.53 -8.39 0.62
N ILE A 8 3.92 -7.23 0.81
CA ILE A 8 4.54 -5.92 0.53
C ILE A 8 5.86 -5.70 1.28
N ARG A 9 6.19 -6.53 2.28
CA ARG A 9 7.43 -6.47 3.06
C ARG A 9 8.53 -7.34 2.47
N ASN A 10 8.22 -8.22 1.53
CA ASN A 10 9.15 -9.22 1.01
C ASN A 10 9.36 -9.06 -0.50
N VAL A 11 10.17 -8.06 -0.85
CA VAL A 11 10.66 -7.81 -2.22
C VAL A 11 11.39 -9.03 -2.83
N ASN A 12 11.88 -9.95 -1.99
CA ASN A 12 12.53 -11.16 -2.50
C ASN A 12 11.51 -12.11 -3.13
N LYS A 13 10.34 -12.24 -2.50
CA LYS A 13 9.23 -13.06 -3.00
C LYS A 13 8.70 -12.53 -4.33
N GLU A 14 8.67 -11.21 -4.51
CA GLU A 14 8.27 -10.60 -5.78
C GLU A 14 9.26 -10.90 -6.91
N ALA A 15 10.57 -10.85 -6.63
CA ALA A 15 11.59 -11.23 -7.60
C ALA A 15 11.49 -12.71 -8.00
N GLU A 16 11.20 -13.58 -7.04
CA GLU A 16 11.00 -15.01 -7.26
C GLU A 16 9.78 -15.25 -8.16
N VAL A 17 8.65 -14.60 -7.89
CA VAL A 17 7.44 -14.70 -8.74
C VAL A 17 7.72 -14.25 -10.17
N LEU A 18 8.43 -13.14 -10.38
CA LEU A 18 8.77 -12.65 -11.72
C LEU A 18 9.71 -13.61 -12.46
N LYS A 19 10.63 -14.25 -11.74
CA LYS A 19 11.51 -15.27 -12.30
C LYS A 19 10.74 -16.54 -12.66
N GLU A 20 9.82 -16.99 -11.82
CA GLU A 20 9.04 -18.22 -12.04
C GLU A 20 7.99 -18.08 -13.13
N LEU A 21 7.27 -16.96 -13.18
CA LEU A 21 6.17 -16.76 -14.14
C LEU A 21 6.63 -16.21 -15.48
N TYR A 22 7.72 -15.44 -15.50
CA TYR A 22 8.12 -14.67 -16.69
C TYR A 22 9.60 -14.85 -17.06
N GLU A 23 10.36 -15.70 -16.36
CA GLU A 23 11.82 -15.89 -16.55
C GLU A 23 12.66 -14.59 -16.41
N ILE A 24 12.07 -13.54 -15.86
CA ILE A 24 12.74 -12.26 -15.67
C ILE A 24 13.59 -12.33 -14.41
N LYS A 25 14.92 -12.24 -14.57
CA LYS A 25 15.84 -12.04 -13.45
C LYS A 25 15.99 -10.55 -13.16
N ILE A 26 15.30 -10.08 -12.13
CA ILE A 26 15.45 -8.73 -11.60
C ILE A 26 16.11 -8.78 -10.22
N SER A 27 17.00 -7.82 -9.93
CA SER A 27 17.61 -7.71 -8.59
C SER A 27 16.62 -7.08 -7.61
N TYR A 28 16.76 -7.42 -6.32
CA TYR A 28 15.95 -6.81 -5.25
C TYR A 28 16.08 -5.29 -5.21
N ALA A 29 17.29 -4.77 -5.48
CA ALA A 29 17.54 -3.34 -5.60
C ALA A 29 16.76 -2.69 -6.77
N ASN A 30 16.61 -3.40 -7.88
CA ASN A 30 15.80 -2.93 -9.01
C ASN A 30 14.30 -2.94 -8.69
N ILE A 31 13.79 -3.94 -7.97
CA ILE A 31 12.40 -3.95 -7.49
C ILE A 31 12.17 -2.77 -6.54
N SER A 32 13.03 -2.59 -5.54
CA SER A 32 12.91 -1.46 -4.60
C SER A 32 12.92 -0.09 -5.30
N ARG A 33 13.78 0.07 -6.32
CA ARG A 33 13.81 1.28 -7.15
C ARG A 33 12.54 1.46 -7.98
N ILE A 34 11.94 0.38 -8.49
CA ILE A 34 10.65 0.44 -9.20
C ILE A 34 9.54 0.83 -8.22
N SER A 35 9.53 0.29 -7.00
CA SER A 35 8.56 0.68 -5.96
C SER A 35 8.61 2.18 -5.65
N GLN A 36 9.79 2.80 -5.76
CA GLN A 36 9.96 4.25 -5.60
C GLN A 36 9.18 5.08 -6.63
N VAL A 37 8.90 4.52 -7.82
CA VAL A 37 8.14 5.20 -8.89
C VAL A 37 6.71 5.52 -8.43
N GLY A 38 6.15 4.74 -7.51
CA GLY A 38 4.81 4.98 -6.96
C GLY A 38 4.71 6.17 -6.02
N ILE A 39 5.83 6.73 -5.54
CA ILE A 39 5.80 7.81 -4.54
C ILE A 39 5.09 9.05 -5.05
N GLU A 40 5.35 9.46 -6.29
CA GLU A 40 4.71 10.65 -6.85
C GLU A 40 3.18 10.47 -6.90
N GLU A 41 2.71 9.29 -7.29
CA GLU A 41 1.28 8.97 -7.34
C GLU A 41 0.67 8.92 -5.94
N ILE A 42 1.38 8.37 -4.94
CA ILE A 42 0.96 8.40 -3.54
C ILE A 42 0.82 9.85 -3.07
N GLN A 43 1.75 10.75 -3.41
CA GLN A 43 1.65 12.16 -3.01
C GLN A 43 0.47 12.86 -3.70
N LYS A 44 0.24 12.61 -4.98
CA LYS A 44 -0.94 13.12 -5.71
C LYS A 44 -2.24 12.63 -5.06
N TRP A 45 -2.32 11.34 -4.76
CA TRP A 45 -3.48 10.76 -4.09
C TRP A 45 -3.68 11.34 -2.68
N ARG A 46 -2.62 11.55 -1.89
CA ARG A 46 -2.71 12.15 -0.55
C ARG A 46 -3.11 13.63 -0.57
N SER A 47 -2.75 14.36 -1.62
CA SER A 47 -3.02 15.80 -1.77
C SER A 47 -4.31 16.08 -2.54
N ARG A 48 -5.00 15.06 -3.04
CA ARG A 48 -6.26 15.21 -3.76
C ARG A 48 -7.29 15.94 -2.88
N PRO A 49 -8.15 16.79 -3.46
CA PRO A 49 -9.24 17.39 -2.71
C PRO A 49 -10.15 16.30 -2.15
N LEU A 50 -10.54 16.47 -0.88
CA LEU A 50 -11.61 15.70 -0.28
C LEU A 50 -12.96 16.31 -0.68
N MET A 51 -14.02 15.53 -0.54
CA MET A 51 -15.36 16.08 -0.71
C MET A 51 -15.73 16.93 0.51
N GLU A 52 -16.64 17.88 0.31
CA GLU A 52 -17.11 18.77 1.38
C GLU A 52 -17.91 17.99 2.45
N GLU A 53 -18.69 16.99 2.04
CA GLU A 53 -19.55 16.23 2.93
C GLU A 53 -19.40 14.71 2.77
N TYR A 54 -19.47 14.02 3.92
CA TYR A 54 -19.53 12.56 4.02
C TYR A 54 -20.67 12.19 4.97
N ALA A 55 -21.52 11.24 4.59
CA ALA A 55 -22.58 10.75 5.44
C ALA A 55 -22.03 9.96 6.64
N VAL A 56 -20.99 9.16 6.41
CA VAL A 56 -20.29 8.37 7.42
C VAL A 56 -18.80 8.30 7.07
N VAL A 57 -17.93 8.32 8.07
CA VAL A 57 -16.50 8.01 7.92
C VAL A 57 -16.17 6.82 8.80
N PHE A 58 -15.63 5.77 8.19
CA PHE A 58 -15.04 4.64 8.90
C PHE A 58 -13.56 4.91 9.12
N LEU A 59 -13.09 4.69 10.35
CA LEU A 59 -11.68 4.76 10.69
C LEU A 59 -11.26 3.39 11.23
N ASP A 60 -10.20 2.83 10.65
CA ASP A 60 -9.57 1.60 11.12
C ASP A 60 -8.09 1.86 11.40
N ALA A 61 -7.50 1.05 12.27
CA ALA A 61 -6.10 1.13 12.65
C ALA A 61 -5.48 -0.26 12.71
N MET A 62 -4.38 -0.44 11.99
CA MET A 62 -3.58 -1.66 12.02
C MET A 62 -2.20 -1.35 12.60
N VAL A 63 -1.78 -2.13 13.59
CA VAL A 63 -0.49 -1.95 14.25
C VAL A 63 0.56 -2.82 13.57
N PHE A 64 1.66 -2.22 13.12
CA PHE A 64 2.76 -2.92 12.49
C PHE A 64 4.09 -2.58 13.17
N PRO A 65 5.00 -3.55 13.31
CA PRO A 65 6.38 -3.25 13.66
C PRO A 65 7.07 -2.57 12.46
N ILE A 66 7.43 -1.30 12.61
CA ILE A 66 8.12 -0.50 11.60
C ILE A 66 9.56 -0.28 12.05
N LYS A 67 10.51 -0.50 11.13
CA LYS A 67 11.93 -0.26 11.36
C LYS A 67 12.32 1.12 10.81
N ARG A 68 12.68 2.03 11.72
CA ARG A 68 13.41 3.27 11.40
C ARG A 68 14.83 3.11 11.92
N ASP A 69 15.18 3.75 13.03
CA ASP A 69 16.43 3.50 13.76
C ASP A 69 16.33 2.25 14.65
N ARG A 70 15.16 2.03 15.25
CA ARG A 70 14.78 0.83 16.00
C ARG A 70 13.42 0.31 15.50
N VAL A 71 13.07 -0.92 15.87
CA VAL A 71 11.78 -1.51 15.52
C VAL A 71 10.76 -1.13 16.59
N GLU A 72 9.71 -0.42 16.19
CA GLU A 72 8.61 -0.02 17.07
C GLU A 72 7.26 -0.35 16.44
N ASN A 73 6.29 -0.62 17.29
CA ASN A 73 4.91 -0.78 16.84
C ASN A 73 4.31 0.59 16.54
N GLU A 74 3.96 0.82 15.27
CA GLU A 74 3.29 2.02 14.81
C GLU A 74 1.90 1.67 14.27
N SER A 75 0.92 2.54 14.54
CA SER A 75 -0.45 2.40 14.01
C SER A 75 -0.55 3.06 12.63
N ILE A 76 -0.96 2.29 11.63
CA ILE A 76 -1.36 2.80 10.33
C ILE A 76 -2.87 2.96 10.32
N TYR A 77 -3.33 4.20 10.15
CA TYR A 77 -4.74 4.53 10.09
C TYR A 77 -5.25 4.54 8.66
N VAL A 78 -6.46 4.00 8.45
CA VAL A 78 -7.18 4.04 7.18
C VAL A 78 -8.53 4.70 7.41
N ALA A 79 -8.80 5.78 6.68
CA ALA A 79 -10.09 6.45 6.69
C ALA A 79 -10.84 6.15 5.38
N ILE A 80 -12.11 5.76 5.47
CA ILE A 80 -12.97 5.50 4.31
C ILE A 80 -14.26 6.31 4.49
N GLY A 81 -14.49 7.24 3.57
CA GLY A 81 -15.70 8.07 3.55
C GLY A 81 -16.80 7.44 2.71
N ILE A 82 -18.04 7.52 3.19
CA ILE A 82 -19.25 7.22 2.41
C ILE A 82 -19.92 8.53 2.04
N THR A 83 -20.18 8.74 0.74
CA THR A 83 -20.88 9.94 0.26
C THR A 83 -22.36 9.91 0.66
N PRO A 84 -23.08 11.04 0.65
CA PRO A 84 -24.53 11.06 0.81
C PRO A 84 -25.28 10.11 -0.15
N GLU A 85 -24.74 9.88 -1.35
CA GLU A 85 -25.25 8.93 -2.35
C GLU A 85 -24.82 7.47 -2.10
N GLY A 86 -24.17 7.20 -0.96
CA GLY A 86 -23.76 5.86 -0.55
C GLY A 86 -22.50 5.32 -1.24
N ARG A 87 -21.70 6.16 -1.91
CA ARG A 87 -20.47 5.71 -2.59
C ARG A 87 -19.26 5.73 -1.66
N ARG A 88 -18.38 4.73 -1.77
CA ARG A 88 -17.10 4.70 -1.03
C ARG A 88 -16.08 5.63 -1.68
N ARG A 89 -15.34 6.36 -0.85
CA ARG A 89 -14.20 7.21 -1.24
C ARG A 89 -13.02 6.92 -0.30
N PHE A 90 -11.86 6.68 -0.90
CA PHE A 90 -10.57 6.46 -0.25
C PHE A 90 -9.71 7.68 -0.45
#